data_AF-A0A8S1DEC3-F1
#
_entry.id   AF-A0A8S1DEC3-F1
#
_cell.length_a   1.000
_cell.length_b   1.000
_cell.length_c   1.000
_cell.angle_alpha   90.00
_cell.angle_beta   90.00
_cell.angle_gamma   90.00
#
_symmetry.space_group_name_H-M   'P 1'
#
loop_
_entity.id
_entity.type
_entity.pdbx_description
1 polymer ?
#
loop_
_entity_poly.entity_id
_entity_poly.type
_entity_poly.pdbx_seq_one_letter_code
_entity_poly.pdbx_strand_id
1 'polypeptide(L)'
;MQFYTLLVLFSVFTLTICGSEESEGVKYATKCEVCKVLSMELQGRLQETGKTSEVIETGYSIEKSKKKTEYVKSELRLVESLEGLCDRILDYNLHKEREDSTRFAKGMSQTFKTLHGLVDKGVKVELGIPYELWDKPPAEVTHMKTQCENLLEEHEEAIEDWYFQHQEDTPLEKFLCSERALKGDDDSCLLEVSPADSVKESSGKSDKSEL
;
A
#
# COMPACT_ATOMS: atom_id res chain seq x y z
N MET A 1 11.61 -52.80 -2.29
CA MET A 1 12.44 -52.03 -1.33
C MET A 1 13.24 -50.93 -2.04
N GLN A 2 14.10 -51.24 -3.02
CA GLN A 2 14.89 -50.23 -3.77
C GLN A 2 14.08 -49.20 -4.56
N PHE A 3 12.92 -49.58 -5.11
CA PHE A 3 12.07 -48.65 -5.87
C PHE A 3 11.41 -47.58 -4.99
N TYR A 4 11.03 -47.96 -3.77
CA TYR A 4 10.46 -47.05 -2.77
C TYR A 4 11.52 -46.08 -2.22
N THR A 5 12.77 -46.53 -2.07
CA THR A 5 13.88 -45.66 -1.63
C THR A 5 14.25 -44.64 -2.71
N LEU A 6 14.21 -45.02 -3.99
CA LEU A 6 14.41 -44.09 -5.11
C LEU A 6 13.28 -43.05 -5.22
N LEU A 7 12.02 -43.44 -5.02
CA LEU A 7 10.87 -42.51 -5.03
C LEU A 7 10.93 -41.50 -3.88
N VAL A 8 11.31 -41.94 -2.68
CA VAL A 8 11.47 -41.05 -1.51
C VAL A 8 12.67 -40.11 -1.68
N LEU A 9 13.78 -40.59 -2.25
CA LEU A 9 14.93 -39.72 -2.57
C LEU A 9 14.59 -38.68 -3.64
N PHE A 10 13.79 -39.04 -4.65
CA PHE A 10 13.34 -38.11 -5.68
C PHE A 10 12.37 -37.07 -5.11
N SER A 11 11.47 -37.44 -4.19
CA SER A 11 10.57 -36.49 -3.52
C SER A 11 11.31 -35.54 -2.57
N VAL A 12 12.34 -36.03 -1.86
CA VAL A 12 13.19 -35.19 -1.00
C VAL A 12 14.03 -34.23 -1.85
N PHE A 13 14.51 -34.68 -3.01
CA PHE A 13 15.28 -33.84 -3.93
C PHE A 13 14.43 -32.73 -4.57
N THR A 14 13.15 -33.00 -4.86
CA THR A 14 12.21 -31.95 -5.34
C THR A 14 11.88 -30.93 -4.25
N LEU A 15 11.91 -31.30 -2.97
CA LEU A 15 11.67 -30.38 -1.86
C LEU A 15 12.86 -29.43 -1.57
N THR A 16 14.08 -29.79 -1.99
CA THR A 16 15.29 -29.00 -1.75
C THR A 16 15.66 -28.00 -2.86
N ILE A 17 14.97 -28.01 -4.01
CA ILE A 17 15.20 -27.03 -5.10
C ILE A 17 14.06 -26.00 -5.13
N CYS A 18 13.65 -25.51 -3.97
CA CYS A 18 13.02 -24.20 -3.88
C CYS A 18 14.14 -23.22 -3.53
N GLY A 19 14.92 -22.83 -4.54
CA GLY A 19 15.88 -21.74 -4.38
C GLY A 19 15.10 -20.47 -4.01
N SER A 20 15.59 -19.70 -3.03
CA SER A 20 15.02 -18.39 -2.72
C SER A 20 15.04 -17.52 -3.99
N GLU A 21 13.93 -16.84 -4.24
CA GLU A 21 13.72 -15.91 -5.36
C GLU A 21 14.75 -14.75 -5.40
N GLU A 22 15.58 -14.63 -4.36
CA GLU A 22 16.69 -13.68 -4.25
C GLU A 22 17.80 -13.89 -5.30
N SER A 23 17.80 -15.02 -6.01
CA SER A 23 18.77 -15.31 -7.09
C SER A 23 18.60 -14.50 -8.38
N GLU A 24 17.53 -13.69 -8.51
CA GLU A 24 17.23 -12.86 -9.68
C GLU A 24 17.41 -11.34 -9.45
N GLY A 25 17.85 -10.90 -8.27
CA GLY A 25 18.19 -9.49 -8.01
C GLY A 25 17.00 -8.53 -7.87
N VAL A 26 15.77 -9.05 -7.83
CA VAL A 26 14.52 -8.30 -7.60
C VAL A 26 14.03 -8.60 -6.18
N LYS A 27 13.83 -7.57 -5.35
CA LYS A 27 13.36 -7.72 -3.96
C LYS A 27 11.91 -7.20 -3.85
N TYR A 28 10.95 -8.12 -3.89
CA TYR A 28 9.53 -7.80 -3.79
C TYR A 28 9.13 -7.21 -2.43
N ALA A 29 7.96 -6.58 -2.37
CA ALA A 29 7.40 -6.06 -1.13
C ALA A 29 7.00 -7.22 -0.20
N THR A 30 7.33 -7.07 1.08
CA THR A 30 6.88 -7.99 2.13
C THR A 30 5.40 -7.78 2.41
N LYS A 31 4.75 -8.77 3.03
CA LYS A 31 3.34 -8.66 3.45
C LYS A 31 3.12 -7.44 4.36
N CYS A 32 4.08 -7.15 5.24
CA CYS A 32 4.03 -5.99 6.13
C CYS A 32 4.01 -4.68 5.33
N GLU A 33 4.93 -4.53 4.38
CA GLU A 33 5.00 -3.32 3.53
C GLU A 33 3.74 -3.12 2.69
N VAL A 34 3.21 -4.20 2.10
CA VAL A 34 1.97 -4.15 1.34
C VAL A 34 0.81 -3.68 2.21
N CYS A 35 0.66 -4.26 3.41
CA CYS A 35 -0.44 -3.89 4.31
C CYS A 35 -0.32 -2.45 4.81
N LYS A 36 0.91 -2.03 5.13
CA LYS A 36 1.21 -0.64 5.50
C LYS A 36 0.77 0.32 4.42
N VAL A 37 1.21 0.11 3.17
CA VAL A 37 0.83 0.97 2.04
C VAL A 37 -0.67 0.95 1.79
N LEU A 38 -1.32 -0.23 1.80
CA LEU A 38 -2.77 -0.36 1.61
C LEU A 38 -3.54 0.44 2.67
N SER A 39 -3.20 0.25 3.95
CA SER A 39 -3.91 0.92 5.06
C SER A 39 -3.70 2.43 5.05
N MET A 40 -2.48 2.90 4.73
CA MET A 40 -2.17 4.32 4.55
C MET A 40 -2.97 4.94 3.40
N GLU A 41 -3.01 4.30 2.22
CA GLU A 41 -3.75 4.83 1.08
C GLU A 41 -5.26 4.84 1.32
N LEU A 42 -5.81 3.80 1.96
CA LEU A 42 -7.23 3.76 2.30
C LEU A 42 -7.58 4.88 3.31
N GLN A 43 -6.80 5.02 4.37
CA GLN A 43 -6.99 6.12 5.33
C GLN A 43 -6.88 7.49 4.65
N GLY A 44 -5.90 7.68 3.77
CA GLY A 44 -5.73 8.90 2.98
C GLY A 44 -6.96 9.22 2.15
N ARG A 45 -7.50 8.23 1.41
CA ARG A 45 -8.70 8.39 0.59
C ARG A 45 -9.94 8.67 1.43
N LEU A 46 -10.09 8.02 2.58
CA LEU A 46 -11.18 8.33 3.51
C LEU A 46 -11.05 9.75 4.09
N GLN A 47 -9.85 10.21 4.40
CA GLN A 47 -9.63 11.60 4.84
C GLN A 47 -9.96 12.63 3.73
N GLU A 48 -9.68 12.30 2.47
CA GLU A 48 -10.04 13.12 1.32
C GLU A 48 -11.57 13.23 1.18
N THR A 49 -12.29 12.10 1.20
CA THR A 49 -13.74 12.03 1.00
C THR A 49 -14.56 12.43 2.24
N GLY A 50 -13.96 12.39 3.44
CA GLY A 50 -14.62 12.73 4.70
C GLY A 50 -14.88 14.22 4.91
N LYS A 51 -14.40 15.08 4.01
CA LYS A 51 -14.59 16.55 4.08
C LYS A 51 -15.96 16.99 3.58
N THR A 52 -16.71 16.12 2.91
CA THR A 52 -18.04 16.44 2.39
C THR A 52 -19.12 16.26 3.46
N SER A 53 -20.12 17.13 3.47
CA SER A 53 -21.27 17.05 4.39
C SER A 53 -22.55 16.60 3.66
N GLU A 54 -22.38 15.79 2.62
CA GLU A 54 -23.49 15.34 1.77
C GLU A 54 -24.36 14.32 2.49
N VAL A 55 -25.66 14.35 2.20
CA VAL A 55 -26.65 13.42 2.75
C VAL A 55 -27.32 12.68 1.62
N ILE A 56 -27.25 11.36 1.67
CA ILE A 56 -27.86 10.46 0.71
C ILE A 56 -29.30 10.18 1.14
N GLU A 57 -30.24 10.32 0.22
CA GLU A 57 -31.64 9.91 0.41
C GLU A 57 -31.90 8.61 -0.35
N THR A 58 -32.11 7.51 0.38
CA THR A 58 -32.38 6.20 -0.23
C THR A 58 -33.87 5.85 -0.08
N GLY A 59 -34.51 5.49 -1.20
CA GLY A 59 -35.88 4.95 -1.24
C GLY A 59 -36.77 5.55 -2.34
N TYR A 60 -37.40 4.67 -3.13
CA TYR A 60 -38.49 4.99 -4.05
C TYR A 60 -39.80 4.60 -3.37
N SER A 61 -40.35 5.45 -2.51
CA SER A 61 -41.70 5.23 -1.96
C SER A 61 -42.45 6.53 -1.88
N ILE A 62 -43.58 6.59 -2.58
CA ILE A 62 -44.47 7.75 -2.64
C ILE A 62 -45.17 7.97 -1.29
N GLU A 63 -45.28 6.92 -0.45
CA GLU A 63 -46.04 6.93 0.81
C GLU A 63 -45.20 6.85 2.10
N LYS A 64 -43.89 6.55 2.03
CA LYS A 64 -43.02 6.42 3.22
C LYS A 64 -41.89 7.46 3.20
N SER A 65 -41.51 7.95 4.37
CA SER A 65 -40.39 8.90 4.51
C SER A 65 -39.08 8.27 4.01
N LYS A 66 -38.35 9.03 3.20
CA LYS A 66 -37.03 8.63 2.69
C LYS A 66 -36.04 8.49 3.84
N LYS A 67 -35.22 7.43 3.83
CA LYS A 67 -34.14 7.28 4.80
C LYS A 67 -33.00 8.21 4.39
N LYS A 68 -32.57 9.06 5.32
CA LYS A 68 -31.45 9.98 5.14
C LYS A 68 -30.23 9.45 5.88
N THR A 69 -29.11 9.30 5.18
CA THR A 69 -27.83 8.86 5.75
C THR A 69 -26.74 9.83 5.30
N GLU A 70 -25.84 10.21 6.21
CA GLU A 70 -24.66 11.01 5.84
C GLU A 70 -23.75 10.20 4.91
N TYR A 71 -23.25 10.82 3.84
CA TYR A 71 -22.32 10.19 2.89
C TYR A 71 -21.10 9.59 3.60
N VAL A 72 -20.57 10.32 4.58
CA VAL A 72 -19.42 9.91 5.41
C VAL A 72 -19.67 8.60 6.16
N LYS A 73 -20.92 8.26 6.47
CA LYS A 73 -21.30 7.01 7.18
C LYS A 73 -21.93 5.97 6.25
N SER A 74 -21.96 6.24 4.95
CA SER A 74 -22.61 5.37 3.99
C SER A 74 -21.69 4.27 3.50
N GLU A 75 -22.29 3.13 3.18
CA GLU A 75 -21.66 2.02 2.44
C GLU A 75 -21.19 2.46 1.06
N LEU A 76 -21.96 3.33 0.39
CA LEU A 76 -21.61 3.89 -0.91
C LEU A 76 -20.21 4.52 -0.89
N ARG A 77 -19.92 5.36 0.11
CA ARG A 77 -18.59 5.97 0.26
C ARG A 77 -17.49 4.92 0.43
N LEU A 78 -17.76 3.85 1.17
CA LEU A 78 -16.77 2.79 1.37
C LEU A 78 -16.44 2.12 0.04
N VAL A 79 -17.46 1.66 -0.70
CA VAL A 79 -17.29 1.03 -2.01
C VAL A 79 -16.52 1.93 -2.98
N GLU A 80 -16.93 3.20 -3.07
CA GLU A 80 -16.24 4.22 -3.89
C GLU A 80 -14.79 4.47 -3.43
N SER A 81 -14.49 4.24 -2.15
CA SER A 81 -13.13 4.43 -1.61
C SER A 81 -12.24 3.22 -1.84
N LEU A 82 -12.80 2.00 -1.87
CA LEU A 82 -12.06 0.78 -2.16
C LEU A 82 -11.78 0.62 -3.66
N GLU A 83 -12.70 1.08 -4.51
CA GLU A 83 -12.55 0.99 -5.97
C GLU A 83 -11.32 1.76 -6.50
N GLY A 84 -10.45 1.06 -7.20
CA GLY A 84 -9.21 1.62 -7.76
C GLY A 84 -8.21 2.09 -6.70
N LEU A 85 -8.36 1.69 -5.43
CA LEU A 85 -7.45 2.09 -4.37
C LEU A 85 -6.00 1.65 -4.66
N CYS A 86 -5.82 0.38 -5.03
CA CYS A 86 -4.50 -0.19 -5.30
C CYS A 86 -3.85 0.38 -6.59
N ASP A 87 -4.59 1.06 -7.47
CA ASP A 87 -4.00 1.76 -8.62
C ASP A 87 -3.06 2.89 -8.18
N ARG A 88 -3.31 3.49 -7.00
CA ARG A 88 -2.43 4.52 -6.41
C ARG A 88 -1.03 4.00 -6.08
N ILE A 89 -0.83 2.68 -6.00
CA ILE A 89 0.48 2.09 -5.80
C ILE A 89 1.41 2.36 -7.00
N LEU A 90 0.86 2.55 -8.20
CA LEU A 90 1.67 2.85 -9.38
C LEU A 90 2.38 4.21 -9.30
N ASP A 91 1.97 5.10 -8.39
CA ASP A 91 2.65 6.37 -8.13
C ASP A 91 3.87 6.22 -7.19
N TYR A 92 4.07 5.03 -6.61
CA TYR A 92 5.22 4.73 -5.76
C TYR A 92 6.45 4.42 -6.59
N ASN A 93 7.61 4.78 -6.03
CA ASN A 93 8.92 4.44 -6.57
C ASN A 93 9.69 3.58 -5.58
N LEU A 94 10.62 2.79 -6.14
CA LEU A 94 11.58 2.03 -5.36
C LEU A 94 12.82 2.88 -5.06
N HIS A 95 13.04 3.14 -3.78
CA HIS A 95 14.23 3.76 -3.23
C HIS A 95 15.22 2.68 -2.82
N LYS A 96 16.01 2.19 -3.79
CA LYS A 96 17.04 1.15 -3.56
C LYS A 96 18.08 1.55 -2.52
N GLU A 97 18.21 2.84 -2.22
CA GLU A 97 19.07 3.36 -1.17
C GLU A 97 18.56 3.12 0.28
N ARG A 98 17.35 2.58 0.46
CA ARG A 98 16.71 2.33 1.76
C ARG A 98 16.41 0.85 1.94
N GLU A 99 16.59 0.35 3.16
CA GLU A 99 16.33 -1.06 3.51
C GLU A 99 15.00 -1.27 4.26
N ASP A 100 14.44 -0.19 4.80
CA ASP A 100 13.20 -0.18 5.57
C ASP A 100 11.96 -0.11 4.65
N SER A 101 10.75 -0.11 5.23
CA SER A 101 9.50 -0.03 4.45
C SER A 101 9.36 1.27 3.67
N THR A 102 10.11 2.30 4.05
CA THR A 102 10.14 3.58 3.32
C THR A 102 10.87 3.46 1.98
N ARG A 103 11.42 2.28 1.65
CA ARG A 103 11.92 1.97 0.30
C ARG A 103 10.83 2.08 -0.77
N PHE A 104 9.56 1.94 -0.42
CA PHE A 104 8.44 2.28 -1.29
C PHE A 104 7.90 3.65 -0.89
N ALA A 105 8.18 4.67 -1.68
CA ALA A 105 7.66 6.02 -1.43
C ALA A 105 7.31 6.75 -2.73
N LYS A 106 6.36 7.68 -2.63
CA LYS A 106 5.99 8.55 -3.75
C LYS A 106 7.12 9.53 -4.07
N GLY A 107 7.29 9.80 -5.37
CA GLY A 107 8.31 10.70 -5.89
C GLY A 107 9.66 10.03 -6.20
N MET A 108 10.51 10.75 -6.93
CA MET A 108 11.73 10.20 -7.51
C MET A 108 12.80 9.87 -6.45
N SER A 109 13.44 8.69 -6.58
CA SER A 109 14.53 8.24 -5.69
C SER A 109 15.80 9.07 -5.85
N GLN A 110 16.69 9.04 -4.85
CA GLN A 110 17.93 9.82 -4.90
C GLN A 110 18.85 9.33 -6.01
N THR A 111 18.89 8.01 -6.21
CA THR A 111 19.60 7.38 -7.31
C THR A 111 19.10 7.91 -8.64
N PHE A 112 17.77 7.96 -8.83
CA PHE A 112 17.19 8.37 -10.10
C PHE A 112 17.32 9.87 -10.37
N LYS A 113 17.15 10.71 -9.35
CA LYS A 113 17.46 12.15 -9.43
C LYS A 113 18.89 12.39 -9.89
N THR A 114 19.84 11.60 -9.38
CA THR A 114 21.24 11.70 -9.78
C THR A 114 21.44 11.28 -11.23
N LEU A 115 20.80 10.19 -11.68
CA LEU A 115 20.90 9.71 -13.06
C LEU A 115 20.31 10.72 -14.06
N HIS A 116 19.12 11.27 -13.80
CA HIS A 116 18.57 12.36 -14.61
C HIS A 116 19.50 13.58 -14.62
N GLY A 117 20.01 14.00 -13.47
CA GLY A 117 20.94 15.13 -13.39
C GLY A 117 22.26 14.93 -14.14
N LEU A 118 22.71 13.69 -14.34
CA LEU A 118 23.85 13.38 -15.20
C LEU A 118 23.49 13.50 -16.69
N VAL A 119 22.34 12.96 -17.07
CA VAL A 119 21.80 13.06 -18.44
C VAL A 119 21.57 14.53 -18.83
N ASP A 120 21.01 15.34 -17.92
CA ASP A 120 20.77 16.78 -18.12
C ASP A 120 22.07 17.57 -18.32
N LYS A 121 23.18 17.09 -17.76
CA LYS A 121 24.53 17.65 -17.95
C LYS A 121 25.22 17.14 -19.21
N GLY A 122 24.54 16.34 -20.03
CA GLY A 122 25.07 15.77 -21.27
C GLY A 122 25.93 14.52 -21.08
N VAL A 123 25.93 13.91 -19.89
CA VAL A 123 26.62 12.63 -19.65
C VAL A 123 25.77 11.51 -20.23
N LYS A 124 26.37 10.65 -21.05
CA LYS A 124 25.72 9.45 -21.58
C LYS A 124 25.63 8.39 -20.48
N VAL A 125 24.42 8.16 -19.97
CA VAL A 125 24.13 7.07 -19.02
C VAL A 125 23.47 5.92 -19.79
N GLU A 126 24.08 4.75 -19.77
CA GLU A 126 23.54 3.55 -20.41
C GLU A 126 23.06 2.55 -19.34
N LEU A 127 21.75 2.52 -19.08
CA LEU A 127 21.12 1.56 -18.16
C LEU A 127 20.64 0.29 -18.86
N GLY A 128 20.81 0.19 -20.18
CA GLY A 128 20.22 -0.89 -20.98
C GLY A 128 18.70 -0.80 -21.14
N ILE A 129 18.07 0.29 -20.67
CA ILE A 129 16.64 0.56 -20.76
C ILE A 129 16.44 1.93 -21.44
N PRO A 130 15.54 2.03 -22.44
CA PRO A 130 15.18 3.31 -23.07
C PRO A 130 14.73 4.37 -22.07
N TYR A 131 15.12 5.64 -22.30
CA TYR A 131 14.79 6.76 -21.42
C TYR A 131 13.28 6.97 -21.20
N GLU A 132 12.43 6.56 -22.14
CA GLU A 132 10.96 6.64 -21.99
C GLU A 132 10.40 5.69 -20.92
N LEU A 133 11.17 4.66 -20.56
CA LEU A 133 10.79 3.64 -19.57
C LEU A 133 11.40 3.90 -18.20
N TRP A 134 12.15 4.99 -18.05
CA TRP A 134 12.82 5.34 -16.81
C TRP A 134 11.83 5.68 -15.70
N ASP A 135 10.77 6.43 -16.02
CA ASP A 135 9.73 6.82 -15.06
C ASP A 135 8.57 5.82 -14.98
N LYS A 136 8.75 4.60 -15.52
CA LYS A 136 7.72 3.55 -15.42
C LYS A 136 7.88 2.78 -14.10
N PRO A 137 6.76 2.36 -13.47
CA PRO A 137 6.83 1.56 -12.25
C PRO A 137 7.66 0.29 -12.46
N PRO A 138 8.62 0.00 -11.57
CA PRO A 138 9.43 -1.21 -11.68
C PRO A 138 8.61 -2.45 -11.30
N ALA A 139 9.15 -3.64 -11.60
CA ALA A 139 8.49 -4.91 -11.36
C ALA A 139 8.05 -5.07 -9.90
N GLU A 140 8.86 -4.60 -8.95
CA GLU A 140 8.59 -4.60 -7.52
C GLU A 140 7.31 -3.81 -7.17
N VAL A 141 7.10 -2.66 -7.80
CA VAL A 141 5.92 -1.81 -7.56
C VAL A 141 4.69 -2.41 -8.23
N THR A 142 4.82 -2.92 -9.46
CA THR A 142 3.70 -3.60 -10.13
C THR A 142 3.27 -4.86 -9.39
N HIS A 143 4.22 -5.60 -8.82
CA HIS A 143 3.93 -6.76 -7.98
C HIS A 143 3.28 -6.34 -6.66
N MET A 144 3.75 -5.25 -6.04
CA MET A 144 3.14 -4.69 -4.83
C MET A 144 1.68 -4.28 -5.07
N LYS A 145 1.33 -3.77 -6.26
CA LYS A 145 -0.05 -3.51 -6.65
C LYS A 145 -0.90 -4.78 -6.64
N THR A 146 -0.42 -5.86 -7.27
CA THR A 146 -1.14 -7.14 -7.27
C THR A 146 -1.29 -7.70 -5.85
N GLN A 147 -0.25 -7.58 -5.01
CA GLN A 147 -0.34 -7.99 -3.60
C GLN A 147 -1.37 -7.13 -2.83
N CYS A 148 -1.47 -5.83 -3.12
CA CYS A 148 -2.49 -4.96 -2.54
C CYS A 148 -3.90 -5.40 -2.94
N GLU A 149 -4.12 -5.71 -4.22
CA GLU A 149 -5.43 -6.18 -4.71
C GLU A 149 -5.86 -7.46 -4.00
N ASN A 150 -4.95 -8.44 -3.90
CA ASN A 150 -5.21 -9.68 -3.18
C ASN A 150 -5.48 -9.42 -1.68
N LEU A 151 -4.67 -8.59 -1.03
CA LEU A 151 -4.84 -8.28 0.39
C LEU A 151 -6.15 -7.55 0.67
N LEU A 152 -6.55 -6.64 -0.23
CA LEU A 152 -7.81 -5.92 -0.17
C LEU A 152 -8.99 -6.87 -0.32
N GLU A 153 -8.95 -7.77 -1.29
CA GLU A 153 -9.98 -8.79 -1.53
C GLU A 153 -10.10 -9.75 -0.33
N GLU A 154 -8.98 -10.26 0.19
CA GLU A 154 -8.95 -11.18 1.34
C GLU A 154 -9.50 -10.55 2.64
N HIS A 155 -9.48 -9.22 2.75
CA HIS A 155 -9.83 -8.50 3.98
C HIS A 155 -10.96 -7.48 3.80
N GLU A 156 -11.74 -7.57 2.73
CA GLU A 156 -12.86 -6.65 2.46
C GLU A 156 -13.86 -6.62 3.64
N GLU A 157 -14.28 -7.80 4.13
CA GLU A 157 -15.19 -7.91 5.28
C GLU A 157 -14.63 -7.27 6.55
N ALA A 158 -13.31 -7.40 6.77
CA ALA A 158 -12.66 -6.80 7.94
C ALA A 158 -12.59 -5.27 7.81
N ILE A 159 -12.34 -4.76 6.60
CA ILE A 159 -12.34 -3.32 6.33
C ILE A 159 -13.75 -2.74 6.51
N GLU A 160 -14.78 -3.46 6.07
CA GLU A 160 -16.17 -3.09 6.26
C GLU A 160 -16.55 -3.02 7.74
N ASP A 161 -16.21 -4.06 8.50
CA ASP A 161 -16.41 -4.12 9.95
C ASP A 161 -15.71 -2.96 10.66
N TRP A 162 -14.45 -2.70 10.31
CA TRP A 162 -13.70 -1.56 10.82
C TRP A 162 -14.39 -0.23 10.53
N TYR A 163 -14.82 -0.05 9.28
CA TYR A 163 -15.45 1.18 8.82
C TYR A 163 -16.75 1.45 9.56
N PHE A 164 -17.59 0.46 9.82
CA PHE A 164 -18.87 0.71 10.50
C PHE A 164 -18.79 0.71 12.03
N GLN A 165 -17.81 0.02 12.61
CA GLN A 165 -17.83 -0.26 14.06
C GLN A 165 -16.60 0.25 14.83
N HIS A 166 -15.47 0.49 14.17
CA HIS A 166 -14.18 0.65 14.88
C HIS A 166 -13.36 1.88 14.48
N GLN A 167 -13.88 2.76 13.61
CA GLN A 167 -13.15 3.97 13.18
C GLN A 167 -12.70 4.87 14.34
N GLU A 168 -13.49 4.96 15.42
CA GLU A 168 -13.18 5.79 16.60
C GLU A 168 -12.28 5.07 17.61
N ASP A 169 -12.28 3.73 17.61
CA ASP A 169 -11.62 2.92 18.63
C ASP A 169 -10.18 2.56 18.26
N THR A 170 -9.92 2.24 17.00
CA THR A 170 -8.63 1.68 16.56
C THR A 170 -8.27 2.18 15.16
N PRO A 171 -7.01 2.64 14.92
CA PRO A 171 -6.56 2.99 13.58
C PRO A 171 -6.61 1.80 12.62
N LEU A 172 -7.01 2.03 11.36
CA LEU A 172 -7.08 0.96 10.33
C LEU A 172 -5.79 0.15 10.24
N GLU A 173 -4.63 0.80 10.22
CA GLU A 173 -3.33 0.11 10.12
C GLU A 173 -3.17 -0.97 11.20
N LYS A 174 -3.51 -0.66 12.46
CA LYS A 174 -3.44 -1.64 13.54
C LYS A 174 -4.50 -2.75 13.38
N PHE A 175 -5.74 -2.37 13.09
CA PHE A 175 -6.87 -3.30 13.02
C PHE A 175 -6.74 -4.29 11.84
N LEU A 176 -6.31 -3.79 10.68
CA LEU A 176 -6.14 -4.55 9.46
C LEU A 176 -4.79 -5.27 9.43
N CYS A 177 -3.68 -4.57 9.72
CA CYS A 177 -2.35 -5.13 9.56
C CYS A 177 -1.93 -5.98 10.74
N SER A 178 -1.70 -5.41 11.92
CA SER A 178 -1.20 -6.16 13.08
C SER A 178 -2.15 -7.27 13.53
N GLU A 179 -3.46 -6.98 13.61
CA GLU A 179 -4.43 -7.90 14.21
C GLU A 179 -4.93 -8.99 13.26
N ARG A 180 -4.82 -8.79 11.93
CA ARG A 180 -5.39 -9.67 10.90
C ARG A 180 -4.37 -10.10 9.87
N ALA A 181 -3.95 -9.20 8.98
CA ALA A 181 -3.09 -9.55 7.84
C ALA A 181 -1.73 -10.13 8.28
N LEU A 182 -1.15 -9.60 9.36
CA LEU A 182 0.17 -10.00 9.90
C LEU A 182 0.03 -10.81 11.19
N LYS A 183 -1.13 -11.42 11.43
CA LYS A 183 -1.37 -12.16 12.67
C LYS A 183 -0.41 -13.34 12.78
N GLY A 184 0.56 -13.22 13.69
CA GLY A 184 1.61 -14.24 13.90
C GLY A 184 2.87 -14.03 13.05
N ASP A 185 2.91 -12.96 12.25
CA ASP A 185 4.06 -12.51 11.47
C ASP A 185 4.71 -11.28 12.12
N ASP A 186 5.82 -10.81 11.55
CA ASP A 186 6.48 -9.56 11.97
C ASP A 186 5.72 -8.32 11.45
N ASP A 187 5.35 -7.42 12.37
CA ASP A 187 4.67 -6.15 12.09
C ASP A 187 5.55 -4.92 12.35
N SER A 188 6.87 -5.13 12.55
CA SER A 188 7.83 -4.08 12.87
C SER A 188 7.85 -2.92 11.86
N CYS A 189 7.53 -3.20 10.59
CA CYS A 189 7.50 -2.18 9.54
C CYS A 189 6.47 -1.08 9.79
N LEU A 190 5.39 -1.37 10.56
CA LEU A 190 4.34 -0.40 10.87
C LEU A 190 4.83 0.71 11.82
N LEU A 191 5.90 0.46 12.57
CA LEU A 191 6.47 1.44 13.50
C LEU A 191 7.35 2.49 12.82
N GLU A 192 7.73 2.26 11.57
CA GLU A 192 8.61 3.14 10.81
C GLU A 192 7.84 4.35 10.29
N VAL A 193 8.36 5.56 10.52
CA VAL A 193 7.67 6.79 10.09
C VAL A 193 7.84 7.00 8.60
N SER A 194 6.72 7.13 7.88
CA SER A 194 6.74 7.43 6.46
C SER A 194 7.19 8.89 6.21
N PRO A 195 7.96 9.18 5.14
CA PRO A 195 8.39 10.55 4.83
C PRO A 195 7.22 11.55 4.70
N ALA A 196 6.04 11.09 4.29
CA ALA A 196 4.84 11.91 4.16
C ALA A 196 4.33 12.46 5.52
N ASP A 197 4.58 11.75 6.63
CA ASP A 197 4.14 12.15 7.95
C ASP A 197 5.05 13.25 8.56
N SER A 198 6.33 13.26 8.17
CA SER A 198 7.30 14.29 8.61
C SER A 198 6.97 15.71 8.11
N VAL A 199 6.18 15.82 7.05
CA VAL A 199 5.76 17.12 6.49
C VAL A 199 4.58 17.71 7.26
N LYS A 200 3.70 16.87 7.82
CA LYS A 200 2.51 17.34 8.57
C LYS A 200 2.87 18.01 9.89
N GLU A 201 4.01 17.68 10.50
CA GLU A 201 4.43 18.23 11.80
C GLU A 201 5.11 19.62 11.68
N SER A 202 5.57 20.01 10.48
CA SER A 202 6.31 21.26 10.26
C SER A 202 5.46 22.47 9.84
N SER A 203 4.16 22.30 9.59
CA SER A 203 3.26 23.38 9.11
C SER A 203 2.32 23.96 10.18
N GLY A 204 2.46 23.55 11.45
CA GLY A 204 1.52 23.89 12.53
C GLY A 204 1.99 24.95 13.55
N LYS A 205 3.10 25.66 13.34
CA LYS A 205 3.58 26.63 14.35
C LYS A 205 4.22 27.89 13.77
N SER A 206 3.40 28.77 13.21
CA SER A 206 3.68 30.22 13.21
C SER A 206 2.37 31.01 13.11
N ASP A 207 1.81 31.35 14.27
CA ASP A 207 1.28 32.69 14.55
C ASP A 207 0.63 32.71 15.93
N LYS A 208 1.38 33.16 16.96
CA LYS A 208 0.85 34.01 18.04
C LYS A 208 1.94 34.60 18.94
N SER A 209 2.47 35.74 18.55
CA SER A 209 2.96 36.84 19.41
C SER A 209 3.34 37.96 18.45
N GLU A 210 2.91 39.20 18.58
CA GLU A 210 2.95 40.03 19.78
C GLU A 210 1.82 41.08 19.78
N LEU A 211 1.55 41.58 20.99
CA LEU A 211 0.76 42.78 21.28
C LEU A 211 1.38 44.04 20.66
#